data_AF-A0A2D3RJ05-F1
#
_entry.id   AF-A0A2D3RJ05-F1
#
_cell.length_a   1.000
_cell.length_b   1.000
_cell.length_c   1.000
_cell.angle_alpha   90.00
_cell.angle_beta   90.00
_cell.angle_gamma   90.00
#
_symmetry.space_group_name_H-M   'P 1'
#
loop_
_entity.id
_entity.type
_entity.pdbx_description
1 polymer ?
#
loop_
_entity_poly.entity_id
_entity_poly.type
_entity_poly.pdbx_seq_one_letter_code
_entity_poly.pdbx_strand_id
1 'polypeptide(L)'
;MMTQRATLQRPIPDKRYQRALDKQVRDANIQRYQNLSFGNIIYVLFRLIGWTAATLLIAAGFFVALFFMVANGSLFGFFEQLNLLGSHYIVAAPEARAAFDSKLYFIAGFVFLLTGAFRMSGLLSIFQSGDYDDQ
;
A
#
# COMPACT_ATOMS: atom_id res chain seq x y z
N MET A 1 29.52 -63.45 15.90
CA MET A 1 28.15 -63.00 15.59
C MET A 1 28.26 -61.89 14.56
N MET A 2 27.95 -62.17 13.29
CA MET A 2 27.98 -61.20 12.18
C MET A 2 26.55 -60.75 11.87
N THR A 3 26.26 -59.46 12.04
CA THR A 3 24.94 -58.88 11.77
C THR A 3 24.88 -58.47 10.30
N GLN A 4 24.13 -59.23 9.51
CA GLN A 4 23.88 -59.00 8.09
C GLN A 4 22.96 -57.78 7.92
N ARG A 5 23.52 -56.64 7.48
CA ARG A 5 22.72 -55.45 7.13
C ARG A 5 22.03 -55.70 5.78
N ALA A 6 20.71 -55.93 5.81
CA ALA A 6 19.87 -55.97 4.63
C ALA A 6 19.84 -54.57 3.98
N THR A 7 20.50 -54.42 2.83
CA THR A 7 20.39 -53.24 1.97
C THR A 7 19.00 -53.22 1.33
N LEU A 8 18.13 -52.34 1.81
CA LEU A 8 16.84 -52.02 1.18
C LEU A 8 17.10 -51.38 -0.19
N GLN A 9 16.99 -52.19 -1.24
CA GLN A 9 17.08 -51.74 -2.62
C GLN A 9 15.81 -50.95 -2.95
N ARG A 10 15.92 -49.62 -3.02
CA ARG A 10 14.78 -48.76 -3.34
C ARG A 10 14.26 -49.11 -4.74
N PRO A 11 12.95 -49.35 -4.92
CA PRO A 11 12.40 -49.65 -6.24
C PRO A 11 12.66 -48.47 -7.18
N ILE A 12 13.28 -48.76 -8.34
CA ILE A 12 13.55 -47.75 -9.36
C ILE A 12 12.18 -47.34 -9.95
N PRO A 13 11.77 -46.07 -9.83
CA PRO A 13 10.47 -45.63 -10.31
C PRO A 13 10.38 -45.80 -11.83
N ASP A 14 9.30 -46.45 -12.29
CA ASP A 14 9.04 -46.62 -13.72
C ASP A 14 8.90 -45.24 -14.40
N LYS A 15 9.52 -45.10 -15.58
CA LYS A 15 9.51 -43.90 -16.41
C LYS A 15 8.10 -43.37 -16.66
N ARG A 16 7.07 -44.22 -16.66
CA ARG A 16 5.66 -43.77 -16.79
C ARG A 16 5.20 -42.96 -15.58
N TYR A 17 5.57 -43.38 -14.37
CA TYR A 17 5.22 -42.67 -13.13
C TYR A 17 5.93 -41.32 -13.05
N GLN A 18 7.21 -41.26 -13.45
CA GLN A 18 7.94 -39.99 -13.50
C GLN A 18 7.29 -38.99 -14.46
N ARG A 19 6.88 -39.42 -15.66
CA ARG A 19 6.20 -38.53 -16.62
C ARG A 19 4.85 -38.02 -16.12
N ALA A 20 4.08 -38.86 -15.42
CA ALA A 20 2.80 -38.46 -14.86
C ALA A 20 2.99 -37.41 -13.75
N LEU A 21 3.98 -37.62 -12.88
CA LEU A 21 4.35 -36.68 -11.83
C LEU A 21 4.83 -35.34 -12.41
N ASP A 22 5.71 -35.36 -13.42
CA ASP A 22 6.21 -34.15 -14.07
C ASP A 22 5.10 -33.34 -14.73
N LYS A 23 4.10 -34.02 -15.28
CA LYS A 23 2.93 -33.36 -15.87
C LYS A 23 2.08 -32.72 -14.78
N GLN A 24 1.79 -33.44 -13.70
CA GLN A 24 1.01 -32.93 -12.57
C GLN A 24 1.70 -31.75 -11.86
N VAL A 25 3.03 -31.79 -11.70
CA VAL A 25 3.82 -30.69 -11.12
C VAL A 25 3.82 -29.47 -12.03
N ARG A 26 3.95 -29.66 -13.36
CA ARG A 26 3.84 -28.55 -14.33
C ARG A 26 2.45 -27.93 -14.31
N ASP A 27 1.41 -28.74 -14.34
CA ASP A 27 0.02 -28.27 -14.36
C ASP A 27 -0.31 -27.52 -13.04
N ALA A 28 0.15 -28.03 -11.90
CA ALA A 28 0.01 -27.37 -10.60
C ALA A 28 0.78 -26.05 -10.51
N ASN A 29 2.00 -25.99 -11.04
CA ASN A 29 2.77 -24.74 -11.09
C ASN A 29 2.10 -23.70 -11.99
N ILE A 30 1.60 -24.08 -13.17
CA ILE A 30 0.91 -23.16 -14.08
C ILE A 30 -0.33 -22.57 -13.42
N GLN A 31 -1.13 -23.38 -12.71
CA GLN A 31 -2.29 -22.89 -11.96
C GLN A 31 -1.91 -21.94 -10.81
N ARG A 32 -0.81 -22.23 -10.09
CA ARG A 32 -0.27 -21.30 -9.09
C ARG A 32 0.09 -19.95 -9.72
N TYR A 33 0.81 -19.93 -10.83
CA TYR A 33 1.18 -18.67 -11.51
C TYR A 33 -0.05 -17.89 -12.04
N GLN A 34 -1.10 -18.59 -12.48
CA GLN A 34 -2.32 -17.94 -12.97
C GLN A 34 -3.15 -17.29 -11.85
N ASN A 35 -3.24 -17.94 -10.69
CA ASN A 35 -3.96 -17.40 -9.53
C ASN A 35 -3.14 -16.36 -8.75
N LEU A 36 -1.80 -16.43 -8.79
CA LEU A 36 -0.88 -15.48 -8.17
C LEU A 36 -0.74 -14.15 -8.94
N SER A 37 -1.25 -14.01 -10.17
CA SER A 37 -1.10 -12.75 -10.91
C SER A 37 -2.28 -11.81 -10.68
N PHE A 38 -3.52 -12.23 -10.92
CA PHE A 38 -4.66 -11.31 -10.90
C PHE A 38 -5.13 -10.96 -9.48
N GLY A 39 -5.24 -11.97 -8.61
CA GLY A 39 -5.67 -11.78 -7.22
C GLY A 39 -4.71 -10.90 -6.43
N ASN A 40 -3.41 -11.12 -6.60
CA ASN A 40 -2.36 -10.33 -5.95
C ASN A 40 -2.33 -8.89 -6.46
N ILE A 41 -2.52 -8.65 -7.76
CA ILE A 41 -2.61 -7.29 -8.31
C ILE A 41 -3.80 -6.55 -7.69
N ILE A 42 -4.98 -7.15 -7.64
CA ILE A 42 -6.17 -6.53 -7.04
C ILE A 42 -5.93 -6.25 -5.57
N TYR A 43 -5.38 -7.21 -4.82
CA TYR A 43 -5.07 -7.04 -3.40
C TYR A 43 -4.11 -5.87 -3.16
N VAL A 44 -3.01 -5.79 -3.93
CA VAL A 44 -2.04 -4.70 -3.85
C VAL A 44 -2.70 -3.36 -4.19
N LEU A 45 -3.53 -3.31 -5.23
CA LEU A 45 -4.25 -2.09 -5.61
C LEU A 45 -5.20 -1.61 -4.52
N PHE A 46 -6.05 -2.48 -3.98
CA PHE A 46 -6.97 -2.12 -2.89
C PHE A 46 -6.21 -1.64 -1.65
N ARG A 47 -5.07 -2.27 -1.35
CA ARG A 47 -4.23 -1.88 -0.22
C ARG A 47 -3.55 -0.54 -0.45
N LEU A 48 -3.07 -0.26 -1.66
CA LEU A 48 -2.52 1.04 -2.06
C LEU A 48 -3.59 2.13 -2.01
N ILE A 49 -4.81 1.85 -2.49
CA ILE A 49 -5.94 2.78 -2.42
C ILE A 49 -6.30 3.08 -0.96
N GLY A 50 -6.45 2.05 -0.12
CA GLY A 50 -6.76 2.21 1.29
C GLY A 50 -5.66 2.96 2.05
N TRP A 51 -4.40 2.68 1.75
CA TRP A 51 -3.27 3.42 2.31
C TRP A 51 -3.31 4.89 1.88
N THR A 52 -3.49 5.16 0.58
CA THR A 52 -3.52 6.52 0.01
C THR A 52 -4.70 7.31 0.58
N ALA A 53 -5.89 6.73 0.63
CA ALA A 53 -7.10 7.38 1.15
C ALA A 53 -6.95 7.74 2.64
N ALA A 54 -6.43 6.83 3.45
CA ALA A 54 -6.19 7.12 4.87
C ALA A 54 -5.10 8.18 5.06
N THR A 55 -4.02 8.15 4.27
CA THR A 55 -2.96 9.17 4.33
C THR A 55 -3.48 10.54 3.88
N LEU A 56 -4.31 10.60 2.84
CA LEU A 56 -5.00 11.83 2.41
C LEU A 56 -5.93 12.36 3.50
N LEU A 57 -6.71 11.49 4.15
CA LEU A 57 -7.62 11.89 5.22
C LEU A 57 -6.87 12.48 6.42
N ILE A 58 -5.74 11.88 6.81
CA ILE A 58 -4.89 12.39 7.90
C ILE A 58 -4.28 13.75 7.50
N ALA A 59 -3.75 13.86 6.28
CA ALA A 59 -3.19 15.10 5.78
C ALA A 59 -4.24 16.23 5.76
N ALA A 60 -5.45 15.94 5.27
CA ALA A 60 -6.57 16.89 5.29
C ALA A 60 -6.98 17.26 6.72
N GLY A 61 -7.06 16.29 7.63
CA GLY A 61 -7.34 16.51 9.06
C GLY A 61 -6.29 17.42 9.72
N PHE A 62 -5.02 17.30 9.33
CA PHE A 62 -3.95 18.19 9.81
C PHE A 62 -4.19 19.64 9.38
N PHE A 63 -4.58 19.90 8.13
CA PHE A 63 -4.96 21.24 7.70
C PHE A 63 -6.15 21.77 8.49
N VAL A 64 -7.20 20.96 8.67
CA VAL A 64 -8.35 21.35 9.50
C VAL A 64 -7.91 21.73 10.92
N ALA A 65 -7.04 20.94 11.54
CA ALA A 65 -6.51 21.21 12.87
C ALA A 65 -5.69 22.51 12.92
N LEU A 66 -4.88 22.80 11.90
CA LEU A 66 -4.13 24.07 11.81
C LEU A 66 -5.07 25.28 11.71
N PHE A 67 -6.09 25.22 10.85
CA PHE A 67 -7.08 26.30 10.76
C PHE A 67 -7.85 26.47 12.08
N PHE A 68 -8.17 25.36 12.76
CA PHE A 68 -8.82 25.41 14.07
C PHE A 68 -7.91 26.02 15.15
N MET A 69 -6.60 25.75 15.08
CA MET A 69 -5.59 26.36 15.96
C MET A 69 -5.44 27.87 15.69
N VAL A 70 -5.40 28.29 14.42
CA VAL A 70 -5.41 29.71 14.02
C VAL A 70 -6.68 30.41 14.51
N ALA A 71 -7.81 29.70 14.52
CA ALA A 71 -9.07 30.18 15.05
C ALA A 71 -9.18 30.11 16.59
N ASN A 72 -8.07 29.90 17.30
CA ASN A 72 -8.02 29.78 18.77
C ASN A 72 -8.99 28.71 19.32
N GLY A 73 -9.18 27.60 18.60
CA GLY A 73 -10.07 26.51 18.98
C GLY A 73 -11.56 26.83 18.83
N SER A 74 -11.94 27.92 18.17
CA SER A 74 -13.33 28.30 17.94
C SER A 74 -13.83 27.82 16.58
N LEU A 75 -15.00 27.17 16.57
CA LEU A 75 -15.68 26.78 15.33
C LEU A 75 -16.11 28.00 14.51
N PHE A 76 -16.59 29.07 15.17
CA PHE A 76 -16.97 30.31 14.48
C PHE A 76 -15.74 30.99 13.86
N GLY A 77 -14.65 31.08 14.63
CA GLY A 77 -13.39 31.61 14.13
C GLY A 77 -12.84 30.81 12.95
N PHE A 78 -13.00 29.49 12.94
CA PHE A 78 -12.58 28.64 11.83
C PHE A 78 -13.31 29.01 10.53
N PHE A 79 -14.64 29.15 10.57
CA PHE A 79 -15.42 29.57 9.41
C PHE A 79 -15.13 31.01 8.98
N GLU A 80 -14.85 31.91 9.92
CA GLU A 80 -14.43 33.27 9.62
C GLU A 80 -13.09 33.29 8.87
N GLN A 81 -12.10 32.53 9.33
CA GLN A 81 -10.80 32.40 8.65
C GLN A 81 -10.95 31.77 7.25
N LEU A 82 -11.80 30.76 7.10
CA LEU A 82 -12.11 30.20 5.77
C LEU A 82 -12.76 31.22 4.84
N ASN A 83 -13.70 32.02 5.35
CA ASN A 83 -14.36 33.06 4.57
C ASN A 83 -13.39 34.18 4.18
N LEU A 84 -12.51 34.59 5.09
CA LEU A 84 -11.45 35.56 4.82
C LEU A 84 -10.48 35.05 3.75
N LEU A 85 -10.08 33.78 3.82
CA LEU A 85 -9.21 33.19 2.81
C LEU A 85 -9.90 33.10 1.44
N GLY A 86 -11.14 32.61 1.41
CA GLY A 86 -11.92 32.46 0.17
C GLY A 86 -12.19 33.80 -0.52
N SER A 87 -12.60 34.81 0.24
CA SER A 87 -12.85 36.16 -0.28
C SER A 87 -11.57 36.79 -0.86
N HIS A 88 -10.44 36.71 -0.16
CA HIS A 88 -9.17 37.20 -0.70
C HIS A 88 -8.71 36.42 -1.94
N TYR A 89 -8.88 35.10 -1.95
CA TYR A 89 -8.48 34.27 -3.09
C TYR A 89 -9.27 34.60 -4.36
N ILE A 90 -10.59 34.82 -4.24
CA ILE A 90 -11.46 35.15 -5.38
C ILE A 90 -11.17 36.54 -5.96
N VAL A 91 -10.65 37.46 -5.16
CA VAL A 91 -10.34 38.83 -5.59
C VAL A 91 -8.88 38.99 -6.04
N ALA A 92 -7.99 38.09 -5.60
CA ALA A 92 -6.56 38.14 -5.93
C ALA A 92 -6.30 38.06 -7.44
N ALA A 93 -5.23 38.72 -7.90
CA ALA A 93 -4.76 38.62 -9.28
C ALA A 93 -4.34 37.18 -9.64
N PRO A 94 -4.41 36.77 -10.92
CA PRO A 94 -4.08 35.40 -11.35
C PRO A 94 -2.67 34.94 -10.92
N GLU A 95 -1.68 35.84 -10.97
CA GLU A 95 -0.30 35.56 -10.57
C GLU A 95 -0.19 35.23 -9.07
N ALA A 96 -0.93 35.97 -8.23
CA ALA A 96 -0.95 35.75 -6.79
C ALA A 96 -1.65 34.43 -6.42
N ARG A 97 -2.70 34.04 -7.16
CA ARG A 97 -3.36 32.74 -6.99
C ARG A 97 -2.43 31.59 -7.37
N ALA A 98 -1.75 31.68 -8.51
CA ALA A 98 -0.80 30.65 -8.93
C ALA A 98 0.34 30.46 -7.91
N ALA A 99 0.85 31.57 -7.35
CA ALA A 99 1.85 31.51 -6.28
C ALA A 99 1.31 30.88 -5.00
N PHE A 100 0.05 31.17 -4.63
CA PHE A 100 -0.61 30.54 -3.49
C PHE A 100 -0.82 29.04 -3.71
N ASP A 101 -1.37 28.64 -4.87
CA ASP A 101 -1.64 27.25 -5.21
C ASP A 101 -0.36 26.42 -5.20
N SER A 102 0.73 26.95 -5.77
CA SER A 102 2.03 26.28 -5.76
C SER A 102 2.52 26.00 -4.34
N LYS A 103 2.43 26.99 -3.44
CA LYS A 103 2.80 26.81 -2.02
C LYS A 103 1.88 25.83 -1.32
N LEU A 104 0.58 25.91 -1.57
CA LEU A 104 -0.42 25.03 -0.97
C LEU A 104 -0.17 23.58 -1.37
N TYR A 105 0.05 23.31 -2.66
CA TYR A 105 0.37 21.98 -3.16
C TYR A 105 1.71 21.46 -2.64
N PHE A 106 2.72 22.32 -2.53
CA PHE A 106 4.00 21.94 -1.96
C PHE A 106 3.85 21.49 -0.50
N ILE A 107 3.18 22.29 0.33
CA ILE A 107 2.96 21.96 1.75
C ILE A 107 2.07 20.73 1.88
N ALA A 108 0.97 20.65 1.13
CA ALA A 108 0.06 19.51 1.16
C ALA A 108 0.75 18.21 0.71
N GLY A 109 1.54 18.28 -0.36
CA GLY A 109 2.37 17.17 -0.82
C GLY A 109 3.40 16.76 0.22
N PHE A 110 4.08 17.72 0.85
CA PHE A 110 5.05 17.44 1.90
C PHE A 110 4.43 16.76 3.13
N VAL A 111 3.29 17.26 3.61
CA VAL A 111 2.54 16.64 4.74
C VAL A 111 2.05 15.24 4.35
N PHE A 112 1.54 15.06 3.13
CA PHE A 112 1.11 13.76 2.63
C PHE A 112 2.28 12.77 2.58
N LEU A 113 3.43 13.19 2.04
CA LEU A 113 4.62 12.34 1.94
C LEU A 113 5.20 11.99 3.31
N LEU A 114 5.27 12.94 4.25
CA LEU A 114 5.69 12.66 5.63
C LEU A 114 4.76 11.67 6.30
N THR A 115 3.44 11.91 6.24
CA THR A 115 2.43 11.02 6.82
C THR A 115 2.50 9.63 6.19
N GLY A 116 2.64 9.58 4.87
CA GLY A 116 2.81 8.35 4.12
C GLY A 116 4.07 7.60 4.52
N ALA A 117 5.20 8.29 4.66
CA ALA A 117 6.46 7.69 5.10
C ALA A 117 6.33 7.07 6.51
N PHE A 118 5.67 7.76 7.46
CA PHE A 118 5.39 7.18 8.78
C PHE A 118 4.45 5.97 8.71
N ARG A 119 3.49 5.95 7.78
CA ARG A 119 2.58 4.80 7.54
C ARG A 119 3.14 3.77 6.57
N MET A 120 4.40 3.88 6.13
CA MET A 120 4.99 2.98 5.15
C MET A 120 5.10 1.54 5.69
N SER A 121 5.20 1.38 7.02
CA SER A 121 5.14 0.08 7.68
C SER A 121 3.86 -0.71 7.35
N GLY A 122 2.73 -0.02 7.11
CA GLY A 122 1.47 -0.64 6.71
C GLY A 122 1.41 -1.15 5.27
N LEU A 123 2.33 -0.70 4.40
CA LEU A 123 2.52 -1.21 3.04
C LEU A 123 3.56 -2.34 3.02
N LEU A 124 4.64 -2.21 3.80
CA LEU A 124 5.70 -3.21 3.86
C LEU A 124 5.22 -4.56 4.43
N SER A 125 4.14 -4.57 5.22
CA SER A 125 3.52 -5.81 5.71
C SER A 125 3.04 -6.74 4.58
N ILE A 126 2.74 -6.21 3.39
CA ILE A 126 2.31 -7.00 2.22
C ILE A 126 3.44 -7.90 1.72
N PHE A 127 4.65 -7.38 1.69
CA PHE A 127 5.83 -8.11 1.20
C PHE A 127 6.30 -9.14 2.23
N GLN A 128 6.07 -8.89 3.53
CA GLN A 128 6.41 -9.83 4.59
C GLN A 128 5.42 -10.99 4.68
N SER A 129 4.13 -10.79 4.41
CA SER A 129 3.14 -11.88 4.46
C SER A 129 3.29 -12.91 3.33
N GLY A 130 3.87 -12.52 2.19
CA GLY A 130 4.12 -13.45 1.07
C GLY A 130 5.22 -14.47 1.35
N ASP A 131 6.14 -14.17 2.26
CA ASP A 131 7.30 -15.02 2.61
C ASP A 131 6.94 -16.15 3.58
N TYR A 132 5.79 -16.08 4.26
CA TYR A 132 5.35 -17.08 5.24
C TYR A 132 4.55 -18.24 4.64
N ASP A 133 4.04 -18.11 3.41
CA ASP A 133 3.31 -19.18 2.72
C ASP A 133 4.25 -20.18 2.01
N ASP A 134 5.56 -19.94 2.04
CA ASP A 134 6.61 -20.74 1.39
C ASP A 134 7.50 -21.57 2.36
N GLN A 135 7.17 -21.63 3.67
CA GLN A 135 7.83 -22.51 4.67
C GLN A 135 6.91 -23.64 5.15
#